data_AF-A0A9E3SG40-F1
#
_entry.id   AF-A0A9E3SG40-F1
#
_cell.length_a   1.000
_cell.length_b   1.000
_cell.length_c   1.000
_cell.angle_alpha   90.00
_cell.angle_beta   90.00
_cell.angle_gamma   90.00
#
_symmetry.space_group_name_H-M   'P 1'
#
loop_
_entity.id
_entity.type
_entity.pdbx_description
1 polymer ?
#
loop_
_entity_poly.entity_id
_entity_poly.type
_entity_poly.pdbx_seq_one_letter_code
_entity_poly.pdbx_strand_id
1 'polypeptide(L)'
;AYYCNENSNNYADFYVADNNFTNRSGIQSLQGSETYAAGNTFTQSGATWHFYNGGEHEIDYFYNQNNSIEMPDINKIYDVNIFGTNVSNSCPSHYGGIVSEKNLVLTAQQKAETEQAYYTNLTDYNSVKTLYDSYVDGGDTEATKLDIQTAQPDDMWELRAQLLGDSPHLSLDVLKEAADKTEVFTESALFDILAANPDELKKDTLLSYLENKEEPLPAYMVDLLKQLAGGTTYKTALHQQMAEYSHNYSRAAHDIIRSILNDTITDNVELRNWLDNLGGITSDRQIITTYISEGNFTDALALANMLPQLYNMKGIDLTEHSYYMDMLSLHQSLYQQDRNTFQLNSTEKAEITFIANNSNGLAGTQAKSILEGVYDEYFIDCPDVDGSAGYKSSSLIDPAALGKAYGLNISVKPNPAKQWAAFDYTLPGDETEAILTISNSLGNAIEILELSGQQGQKLWDIRDIKPGVYIYTIQTTGFSQSGKIVISK
;
A
#
# COMPACT_ATOMS: atom_id res chain seq x y z
N ALA A 1 -5.67 -10.30 -4.22
CA ALA A 1 -6.81 -9.61 -3.59
C ALA A 1 -7.69 -10.64 -2.91
N TYR A 2 -8.31 -10.24 -1.81
CA TYR A 2 -9.33 -10.95 -1.08
C TYR A 2 -10.70 -10.45 -1.52
N TYR A 3 -11.41 -11.29 -2.28
CA TYR A 3 -12.77 -11.05 -2.73
C TYR A 3 -13.67 -12.18 -2.25
N CYS A 4 -14.92 -11.85 -1.88
CA CYS A 4 -15.97 -12.83 -1.63
C CYS A 4 -15.66 -13.88 -0.54
N ASN A 5 -14.87 -13.52 0.46
CA ASN A 5 -14.58 -14.41 1.59
C ASN A 5 -15.71 -14.36 2.63
N GLU A 6 -16.04 -15.53 3.19
CA GLU A 6 -16.98 -15.66 4.30
C GLU A 6 -16.23 -15.93 5.61
N ASN A 7 -15.94 -14.86 6.37
CA ASN A 7 -15.18 -15.01 7.60
C ASN A 7 -16.08 -15.16 8.82
N SER A 8 -15.79 -16.17 9.64
CA SER A 8 -16.49 -16.38 10.90
C SER A 8 -15.63 -17.12 11.92
N ASN A 9 -15.74 -16.72 13.18
CA ASN A 9 -15.03 -17.33 14.32
C ASN A 9 -13.50 -17.34 14.19
N ASN A 10 -12.92 -16.36 13.49
CA ASN A 10 -11.48 -16.23 13.36
C ASN A 10 -10.87 -15.38 14.50
N TYR A 11 -9.60 -15.65 14.82
CA TYR A 11 -8.78 -14.69 15.58
C TYR A 11 -8.46 -13.44 14.74
N ALA A 12 -8.11 -13.64 13.47
CA ALA A 12 -7.91 -12.60 12.47
C ALA A 12 -8.54 -13.03 11.15
N ASP A 13 -9.29 -12.15 10.48
CA ASP A 13 -9.94 -12.48 9.20
C ASP A 13 -8.94 -12.43 8.04
N PHE A 14 -8.16 -11.36 7.95
CA PHE A 14 -7.05 -11.24 7.02
C PHE A 14 -5.79 -10.79 7.75
N TYR A 15 -4.71 -11.56 7.65
CA TYR A 15 -3.48 -11.31 8.38
C TYR A 15 -2.27 -11.61 7.49
N VAL A 16 -1.46 -10.60 7.25
CA VAL A 16 -0.15 -10.72 6.61
C VAL A 16 0.87 -10.06 7.53
N ALA A 17 1.72 -10.85 8.16
CA ALA A 17 2.90 -10.34 8.87
C ALA A 17 4.04 -10.17 7.87
N ASP A 18 4.57 -8.96 7.75
CA ASP A 18 5.82 -8.74 7.02
C ASP A 18 7.00 -8.80 7.97
N ASN A 19 7.55 -10.00 8.13
CA ASN A 19 8.73 -10.23 8.98
C ASN A 19 10.05 -10.12 8.18
N ASN A 20 10.00 -9.83 6.87
CA ASN A 20 11.18 -9.87 6.00
C ASN A 20 11.46 -8.53 5.33
N PHE A 21 12.37 -7.75 5.93
CA PHE A 21 12.81 -6.45 5.43
C PHE A 21 13.39 -6.44 4.01
N THR A 22 13.75 -7.60 3.44
CA THR A 22 14.42 -7.68 2.12
C THR A 22 13.47 -7.89 0.95
N ASN A 23 12.31 -8.52 1.17
CA ASN A 23 11.27 -8.77 0.18
C ASN A 23 9.91 -8.54 0.85
N ARG A 24 9.56 -7.26 1.03
CA ARG A 24 8.36 -6.85 1.75
C ARG A 24 7.12 -7.37 1.03
N SER A 25 6.34 -8.19 1.73
CA SER A 25 5.12 -8.79 1.22
C SER A 25 3.93 -8.17 1.94
N GLY A 26 2.89 -7.83 1.20
CA GLY A 26 1.70 -7.19 1.76
C GLY A 26 0.44 -7.66 1.07
N ILE A 27 -0.70 -7.27 1.63
CA ILE A 27 -1.99 -7.42 0.96
C ILE A 27 -1.97 -6.55 -0.30
N GLN A 28 -2.55 -7.03 -1.40
CA GLN A 28 -2.64 -6.24 -2.64
C GLN A 28 -3.26 -4.86 -2.34
N SER A 29 -2.66 -3.79 -2.87
CA SER A 29 -2.97 -2.41 -2.47
C SER A 29 -4.42 -1.98 -2.73
N LEU A 30 -5.12 -2.64 -3.65
CA LEU A 30 -6.52 -2.33 -3.96
C LEU A 30 -7.38 -3.60 -3.77
N GLN A 31 -8.42 -3.48 -2.95
CA GLN A 31 -9.42 -4.49 -2.67
C GLN A 31 -10.80 -3.95 -3.10
N GLY A 32 -11.11 -4.07 -4.38
CA GLY A 32 -12.29 -3.50 -5.02
C GLY A 32 -12.03 -2.13 -5.63
N SER A 33 -13.12 -1.43 -5.96
CA SER A 33 -13.14 -0.06 -6.51
C SER A 33 -14.45 0.64 -6.14
N GLU A 34 -14.59 1.92 -6.49
CA GLU A 34 -15.84 2.68 -6.31
C GLU A 34 -17.05 2.02 -7.00
N THR A 35 -16.80 1.24 -8.06
CA THR A 35 -17.81 0.53 -8.85
C THR A 35 -17.85 -0.97 -8.57
N TYR A 36 -17.04 -1.49 -7.64
CA TYR A 36 -16.97 -2.92 -7.33
C TYR A 36 -16.57 -3.16 -5.87
N ALA A 37 -17.53 -3.51 -5.02
CA ALA A 37 -17.27 -3.88 -3.62
C ALA A 37 -16.53 -5.22 -3.52
N ALA A 38 -15.67 -5.37 -2.50
CA ALA A 38 -14.88 -6.58 -2.32
C ALA A 38 -15.73 -7.82 -1.95
N GLY A 39 -16.89 -7.61 -1.33
CA GLY A 39 -17.84 -8.69 -1.01
C GLY A 39 -17.38 -9.64 0.11
N ASN A 40 -16.36 -9.29 0.89
CA ASN A 40 -15.98 -10.10 2.05
C ASN A 40 -16.88 -9.79 3.23
N THR A 41 -17.25 -10.82 3.99
CA THR A 41 -17.88 -10.67 5.30
C THR A 41 -16.85 -10.86 6.41
N PHE A 42 -17.07 -10.21 7.56
CA PHE A 42 -16.12 -10.22 8.70
C PHE A 42 -16.65 -11.00 9.90
N THR A 43 -15.74 -11.53 10.71
CA THR A 43 -16.05 -12.19 11.97
C THR A 43 -16.69 -11.19 12.94
N GLN A 44 -17.96 -11.41 13.29
CA GLN A 44 -18.77 -10.45 14.05
C GLN A 44 -18.41 -10.36 15.55
N SER A 45 -17.71 -11.36 16.10
CA SER A 45 -17.34 -11.41 17.51
C SER A 45 -16.07 -12.23 17.73
N GLY A 46 -15.20 -11.80 18.65
CA GLY A 46 -14.00 -12.53 19.05
C GLY A 46 -12.76 -12.30 18.19
N ALA A 47 -12.89 -11.70 16.99
CA ALA A 47 -11.73 -11.34 16.18
C ALA A 47 -10.96 -10.17 16.81
N THR A 48 -9.62 -10.29 16.82
CA THR A 48 -8.67 -9.22 17.14
C THR A 48 -8.47 -8.32 15.92
N TRP A 49 -8.34 -8.91 14.74
CA TRP A 49 -8.10 -8.21 13.47
C TRP A 49 -9.14 -8.58 12.42
N HIS A 50 -9.78 -7.59 11.80
CA HIS A 50 -10.47 -7.78 10.54
C HIS A 50 -9.48 -7.70 9.38
N PHE A 51 -8.53 -6.76 9.48
CA PHE A 51 -7.37 -6.70 8.59
C PHE A 51 -6.12 -6.36 9.38
N TYR A 52 -5.06 -7.11 9.13
CA TYR A 52 -3.71 -6.74 9.53
C TYR A 52 -2.81 -6.84 8.30
N ASN A 53 -2.42 -5.68 7.77
CA ASN A 53 -1.46 -5.60 6.68
C ASN A 53 -0.12 -5.11 7.22
N GLY A 54 0.78 -6.04 7.54
CA GLY A 54 2.13 -5.70 8.02
C GLY A 54 3.08 -5.21 6.93
N GLY A 55 2.66 -5.21 5.66
CA GLY A 55 3.48 -4.76 4.52
C GLY A 55 3.74 -3.25 4.51
N GLU A 56 4.52 -2.76 3.53
CA GLU A 56 5.00 -1.36 3.52
C GLU A 56 4.05 -0.29 2.98
N HIS A 57 2.93 -0.71 2.43
CA HIS A 57 1.95 0.15 1.78
C HIS A 57 0.58 -0.04 2.40
N GLU A 58 -0.17 1.05 2.56
CA GLU A 58 -1.59 0.99 2.91
C GLU A 58 -2.40 0.34 1.80
N ILE A 59 -3.46 -0.38 2.16
CA ILE A 59 -4.44 -0.91 1.20
C ILE A 59 -5.72 -0.09 1.19
N ASP A 60 -6.32 0.11 0.03
CA ASP A 60 -7.66 0.68 -0.11
C ASP A 60 -8.68 -0.46 -0.23
N TYR A 61 -9.64 -0.51 0.71
CA TYR A 61 -10.66 -1.54 0.82
C TYR A 61 -12.07 -0.99 0.57
N PHE A 62 -12.70 -1.46 -0.50
CA PHE A 62 -14.04 -1.04 -0.90
C PHE A 62 -15.09 -2.06 -0.43
N TYR A 63 -16.10 -1.61 0.31
CA TYR A 63 -17.15 -2.47 0.84
C TYR A 63 -18.56 -1.95 0.54
N ASN A 64 -19.56 -2.82 0.60
CA ASN A 64 -20.95 -2.41 0.49
C ASN A 64 -21.41 -1.77 1.81
N GLN A 65 -21.57 -0.45 1.84
CA GLN A 65 -21.98 0.27 3.05
C GLN A 65 -23.42 -0.04 3.49
N ASN A 66 -24.22 -0.64 2.61
CA ASN A 66 -25.58 -1.07 2.92
C ASN A 66 -25.62 -2.47 3.54
N ASN A 67 -24.48 -3.13 3.72
CA ASN A 67 -24.37 -4.44 4.33
C ASN A 67 -23.41 -4.42 5.53
N SER A 68 -23.96 -4.43 6.76
CA SER A 68 -23.15 -4.26 7.98
C SER A 68 -22.14 -5.38 8.22
N ILE A 69 -22.35 -6.58 7.69
CA ILE A 69 -21.40 -7.69 7.85
C ILE A 69 -20.19 -7.58 6.91
N GLU A 70 -20.26 -6.72 5.89
CA GLU A 70 -19.14 -6.39 5.01
C GLU A 70 -18.33 -5.19 5.50
N MET A 71 -18.78 -4.50 6.56
CA MET A 71 -18.08 -3.35 7.12
C MET A 71 -17.02 -3.80 8.13
N PRO A 72 -15.72 -3.55 7.89
CA PRO A 72 -14.70 -3.86 8.88
C PRO A 72 -14.81 -2.94 10.11
N ASP A 73 -14.45 -3.45 11.29
CA ASP A 73 -14.36 -2.63 12.51
C ASP A 73 -13.09 -1.79 12.45
N ILE A 74 -13.24 -0.46 12.48
CA ILE A 74 -12.13 0.49 12.40
C ILE A 74 -11.08 0.32 13.52
N ASN A 75 -11.45 -0.29 14.65
CA ASN A 75 -10.51 -0.56 15.74
C ASN A 75 -9.74 -1.88 15.54
N LYS A 76 -10.00 -2.60 14.45
CA LYS A 76 -9.44 -3.92 14.13
C LYS A 76 -8.80 -3.96 12.74
N ILE A 77 -8.40 -2.81 12.23
CA ILE A 77 -7.68 -2.69 10.97
C ILE A 77 -6.29 -2.08 11.22
N TYR A 78 -5.30 -2.51 10.45
CA TYR A 78 -3.95 -1.96 10.45
C TYR A 78 -3.44 -1.81 9.02
N ASP A 79 -2.97 -0.61 8.66
CA ASP A 79 -2.57 -0.16 7.32
C ASP A 79 -3.64 -0.43 6.23
N VAL A 80 -4.87 -0.02 6.54
CA VAL A 80 -6.05 -0.14 5.65
C VAL A 80 -6.86 1.16 5.64
N ASN A 81 -7.08 1.71 4.46
CA ASN A 81 -8.06 2.75 4.18
C ASN A 81 -9.37 2.10 3.72
N ILE A 82 -10.50 2.50 4.30
CA ILE A 82 -11.81 1.87 4.01
C ILE A 82 -12.73 2.84 3.26
N PHE A 83 -13.40 2.33 2.22
CA PHE A 83 -14.27 3.11 1.34
C PHE A 83 -15.64 2.43 1.23
N GLY A 84 -16.67 3.08 1.77
CA GLY A 84 -18.05 2.63 1.64
C GLY A 84 -18.60 2.93 0.25
N THR A 85 -19.16 1.92 -0.42
CA THR A 85 -19.81 2.05 -1.74
C THR A 85 -21.27 1.61 -1.66
N ASN A 86 -22.10 2.08 -2.60
CA ASN A 86 -23.47 1.61 -2.77
C ASN A 86 -23.58 0.39 -3.71
N VAL A 87 -22.46 -0.24 -4.06
CA VAL A 87 -22.41 -1.38 -4.96
C VAL A 87 -22.44 -2.66 -4.15
N SER A 88 -23.22 -3.63 -4.58
CA SER A 88 -23.19 -4.99 -4.03
C SER A 88 -22.42 -5.91 -4.96
N ASN A 89 -21.60 -6.78 -4.38
CA ASN A 89 -20.96 -7.87 -5.10
C ASN A 89 -21.75 -9.15 -4.86
N SER A 90 -22.27 -9.76 -5.92
CA SER A 90 -23.06 -10.99 -5.83
C SER A 90 -22.23 -12.25 -5.60
N CYS A 91 -20.90 -12.16 -5.71
CA CYS A 91 -19.97 -13.25 -5.48
C CYS A 91 -20.37 -14.59 -6.16
N PRO A 92 -20.61 -14.58 -7.48
CA PRO A 92 -21.05 -15.77 -8.19
C PRO A 92 -20.00 -16.88 -8.10
N SER A 93 -20.46 -18.13 -7.96
CA SER A 93 -19.56 -19.28 -7.95
C SER A 93 -18.92 -19.47 -9.32
N HIS A 94 -17.60 -19.69 -9.32
CA HIS A 94 -16.81 -20.11 -10.47
C HIS A 94 -16.50 -21.61 -10.45
N TYR A 95 -17.25 -22.44 -9.73
CA TYR A 95 -17.03 -23.89 -9.62
C TYR A 95 -18.27 -24.72 -10.00
N GLY A 96 -19.22 -24.12 -10.72
CA GLY A 96 -20.52 -24.71 -11.02
C GLY A 96 -21.51 -24.62 -9.84
N GLY A 97 -22.69 -25.19 -10.03
CA GLY A 97 -23.80 -25.19 -9.05
C GLY A 97 -25.06 -24.46 -9.56
N ILE A 98 -26.10 -24.41 -8.73
CA ILE A 98 -27.41 -23.81 -9.07
C ILE A 98 -27.31 -22.29 -9.25
N VAL A 99 -26.35 -21.64 -8.59
CA VAL A 99 -26.13 -20.18 -8.60
C VAL A 99 -24.72 -19.86 -9.12
N SER A 100 -24.37 -20.45 -10.26
CA SER A 100 -23.05 -20.26 -10.87
C SER A 100 -23.16 -19.69 -12.26
N GLU A 101 -22.32 -18.70 -12.56
CA GLU A 101 -22.21 -18.12 -13.90
C GLU A 101 -21.44 -19.04 -14.86
N LYS A 102 -20.62 -19.96 -14.33
CA LYS A 102 -19.72 -20.81 -15.11
C LYS A 102 -19.65 -22.25 -14.60
N ASN A 103 -19.75 -23.21 -15.52
CA ASN A 103 -19.60 -24.64 -15.20
C ASN A 103 -18.18 -24.96 -14.72
N LEU A 104 -18.02 -26.03 -13.91
CA LEU A 104 -16.71 -26.55 -13.48
C LEU A 104 -15.79 -26.81 -14.70
N VAL A 105 -16.34 -27.52 -15.68
CA VAL A 105 -15.76 -27.67 -17.02
C VAL A 105 -16.58 -26.79 -17.96
N LEU A 106 -15.93 -25.81 -18.58
CA LEU A 106 -16.57 -24.83 -19.46
C LEU A 106 -17.09 -25.53 -20.72
N THR A 107 -18.29 -25.14 -21.16
CA THR A 107 -18.74 -25.50 -22.51
C THR A 107 -17.88 -24.76 -23.56
N ALA A 108 -17.90 -25.22 -24.82
CA ALA A 108 -17.20 -24.54 -25.90
C ALA A 108 -17.59 -23.05 -26.02
N GLN A 109 -18.86 -22.71 -25.77
CA GLN A 109 -19.32 -21.32 -25.76
C GLN A 109 -18.74 -20.56 -24.55
N GLN A 110 -18.85 -21.09 -23.33
CA GLN A 110 -18.31 -20.44 -22.13
C GLN A 110 -16.79 -20.25 -22.20
N LYS A 111 -16.08 -21.21 -22.81
CA LYS A 111 -14.64 -21.10 -23.06
C LYS A 111 -14.35 -19.94 -24.01
N ALA A 112 -14.99 -19.88 -25.18
CA ALA A 112 -14.80 -18.79 -26.14
C ALA A 112 -15.12 -17.40 -25.55
N GLU A 113 -16.21 -17.30 -24.76
CA GLU A 113 -16.56 -16.06 -24.05
C GLU A 113 -15.51 -15.66 -23.00
N THR A 114 -14.95 -16.66 -22.29
CA THR A 114 -13.90 -16.43 -21.28
C THR A 114 -12.56 -16.03 -21.93
N GLU A 115 -12.21 -16.63 -23.06
CA GLU A 115 -11.04 -16.25 -23.86
C GLU A 115 -11.16 -14.81 -24.37
N GLN A 116 -12.33 -14.45 -24.91
CA GLN A 116 -12.59 -13.08 -25.35
C GLN A 116 -12.49 -12.10 -24.18
N ALA A 117 -13.04 -12.44 -23.01
CA ALA A 117 -12.93 -11.62 -21.81
C ALA A 117 -11.46 -11.44 -21.37
N TYR A 118 -10.65 -12.50 -21.42
CA TYR A 118 -9.21 -12.43 -21.15
C TYR A 118 -8.52 -11.42 -22.09
N TYR A 119 -8.65 -11.60 -23.41
CA TYR A 119 -7.94 -10.74 -24.37
C TYR A 119 -8.41 -9.29 -24.36
N THR A 120 -9.70 -9.05 -24.10
CA THR A 120 -10.24 -7.69 -23.97
C THR A 120 -9.62 -6.99 -22.76
N ASN A 121 -9.69 -7.60 -21.58
CA ASN A 121 -9.13 -7.01 -20.36
C ASN A 121 -7.59 -6.89 -20.42
N LEU A 122 -6.89 -7.84 -21.06
CA LEU A 122 -5.45 -7.73 -21.27
C LEU A 122 -5.10 -6.54 -22.19
N THR A 123 -5.88 -6.32 -23.25
CA THR A 123 -5.69 -5.17 -24.16
C THR A 123 -5.95 -3.85 -23.44
N ASP A 124 -7.01 -3.78 -22.65
CA ASP A 124 -7.35 -2.59 -21.87
C ASP A 124 -6.28 -2.30 -20.81
N TYR A 125 -5.81 -3.33 -20.09
CA TYR A 125 -4.68 -3.23 -19.17
C TYR A 125 -3.43 -2.66 -19.86
N ASN A 126 -3.03 -3.23 -21.00
CA ASN A 126 -1.84 -2.78 -21.72
C ASN A 126 -1.98 -1.34 -22.24
N SER A 127 -3.20 -0.92 -22.60
CA SER A 127 -3.49 0.44 -23.04
C SER A 127 -3.34 1.44 -21.89
N VAL A 128 -3.92 1.15 -20.72
CA VAL A 128 -3.77 1.98 -19.52
C VAL A 128 -2.33 1.98 -19.03
N LYS A 129 -1.66 0.82 -19.06
CA LYS A 129 -0.25 0.72 -18.66
C LYS A 129 0.66 1.55 -19.56
N THR A 130 0.45 1.52 -20.87
CA THR A 130 1.22 2.37 -21.81
C THR A 130 1.03 3.85 -21.51
N LEU A 131 -0.20 4.27 -21.22
CA LEU A 131 -0.50 5.64 -20.81
C LEU A 131 0.17 6.00 -19.49
N TYR A 132 0.06 5.14 -18.48
CA TYR A 132 0.73 5.31 -17.19
C TYR A 132 2.24 5.46 -17.35
N ASP A 133 2.88 4.53 -18.06
CA ASP A 133 4.33 4.55 -18.30
C ASP A 133 4.76 5.84 -19.04
N SER A 134 3.91 6.40 -19.91
CA SER A 134 4.20 7.67 -20.60
C SER A 134 4.13 8.90 -19.70
N TYR A 135 3.49 8.81 -18.53
CA TYR A 135 3.42 9.89 -17.55
C TYR A 135 4.45 9.76 -16.44
N VAL A 136 4.86 8.53 -16.09
CA VAL A 136 5.88 8.30 -15.05
C VAL A 136 7.14 9.07 -15.42
N ASP A 137 7.54 10.00 -14.54
CA ASP A 137 8.72 10.85 -14.70
C ASP A 137 8.81 11.57 -16.06
N GLY A 138 7.67 11.99 -16.62
CA GLY A 138 7.64 12.63 -17.93
C GLY A 138 7.87 11.68 -19.12
N GLY A 139 7.81 10.36 -18.87
CA GLY A 139 8.00 9.30 -19.85
C GLY A 139 9.45 8.81 -20.00
N ASP A 140 10.41 9.43 -19.31
CA ASP A 140 11.82 9.02 -19.30
C ASP A 140 12.46 9.32 -17.93
N THR A 141 12.41 8.32 -17.03
CA THR A 141 12.98 8.40 -15.69
C THR A 141 14.47 8.76 -15.69
N GLU A 142 15.26 8.22 -16.63
CA GLU A 142 16.71 8.45 -16.64
C GLU A 142 17.05 9.84 -17.17
N ALA A 143 16.29 10.35 -18.15
CA ALA A 143 16.41 11.75 -18.58
C ALA A 143 16.02 12.71 -17.44
N THR A 144 14.89 12.49 -16.77
CA THR A 144 14.45 13.33 -15.66
C THR A 144 15.44 13.34 -14.50
N LYS A 145 16.05 12.20 -14.17
CA LYS A 145 17.15 12.15 -13.18
C LYS A 145 18.37 12.93 -13.64
N LEU A 146 18.73 12.83 -14.92
CA LEU A 146 19.85 13.59 -15.47
C LEU A 146 19.61 15.10 -15.40
N ASP A 147 18.39 15.56 -15.70
CA ASP A 147 18.00 16.97 -15.58
C ASP A 147 18.18 17.45 -14.14
N ILE A 148 17.71 16.68 -13.15
CA ILE A 148 17.90 16.99 -11.72
C ILE A 148 19.38 17.04 -11.35
N GLN A 149 20.17 16.03 -11.75
CA GLN A 149 21.58 15.91 -11.39
C GLN A 149 22.42 17.07 -11.94
N THR A 150 22.11 17.53 -13.15
CA THR A 150 22.88 18.56 -13.84
C THR A 150 22.42 19.99 -13.54
N ALA A 151 21.20 20.15 -13.01
CA ALA A 151 20.63 21.45 -12.67
C ALA A 151 21.51 22.28 -11.72
N GLN A 152 21.53 23.58 -11.98
CA GLN A 152 22.18 24.62 -11.18
C GLN A 152 21.13 25.49 -10.47
N PRO A 153 21.52 26.32 -9.48
CA PRO A 153 20.56 27.15 -8.73
C PRO A 153 19.70 28.07 -9.60
N ASP A 154 20.23 28.55 -10.72
CA ASP A 154 19.50 29.41 -11.67
C ASP A 154 18.39 28.65 -12.43
N ASP A 155 18.50 27.33 -12.55
CA ASP A 155 17.55 26.45 -13.24
C ASP A 155 16.37 26.05 -12.34
N MET A 156 16.40 26.40 -11.04
CA MET A 156 15.46 25.91 -10.03
C MET A 156 13.99 26.06 -10.44
N TRP A 157 13.61 27.23 -10.98
CA TRP A 157 12.22 27.48 -11.35
C TRP A 157 11.76 26.66 -12.56
N GLU A 158 12.66 26.41 -13.51
CA GLU A 158 12.37 25.59 -14.70
C GLU A 158 12.24 24.12 -14.30
N LEU A 159 13.21 23.60 -13.54
CA LEU A 159 13.17 22.23 -13.04
C LEU A 159 11.97 22.00 -12.12
N ARG A 160 11.64 22.96 -11.24
CA ARG A 160 10.43 22.89 -10.40
C ARG A 160 9.16 22.81 -11.25
N ALA A 161 9.08 23.60 -12.33
CA ALA A 161 7.92 23.61 -13.20
C ALA A 161 7.77 22.29 -13.98
N GLN A 162 8.88 21.71 -14.44
CA GLN A 162 8.91 20.38 -15.06
C GLN A 162 8.38 19.31 -14.10
N LEU A 163 8.97 19.20 -12.90
CA LEU A 163 8.59 18.18 -11.93
C LEU A 163 7.14 18.31 -11.45
N LEU A 164 6.64 19.54 -11.27
CA LEU A 164 5.23 19.78 -10.98
C LEU A 164 4.30 19.46 -12.17
N GLY A 165 4.78 19.65 -13.40
CA GLY A 165 4.06 19.27 -14.61
C GLY A 165 3.92 17.76 -14.76
N ASP A 166 4.92 17.01 -14.33
CA ASP A 166 4.93 15.54 -14.36
C ASP A 166 4.20 14.90 -13.15
N SER A 167 3.96 15.69 -12.11
CA SER A 167 3.17 15.26 -10.95
C SER A 167 1.71 14.97 -11.34
N PRO A 168 1.04 13.95 -10.76
CA PRO A 168 1.44 13.14 -9.60
C PRO A 168 2.23 11.87 -9.95
N HIS A 169 2.92 11.82 -11.10
CA HIS A 169 3.55 10.58 -11.60
C HIS A 169 5.04 10.49 -11.36
N LEU A 170 5.61 11.40 -10.56
CA LEU A 170 7.01 11.25 -10.17
C LEU A 170 7.18 9.95 -9.38
N SER A 171 8.22 9.20 -9.71
CA SER A 171 8.59 7.94 -9.08
C SER A 171 9.33 8.20 -7.77
N LEU A 172 9.39 7.17 -6.93
CA LEU A 172 10.20 7.18 -5.70
C LEU A 172 11.65 7.63 -5.97
N ASP A 173 12.25 7.15 -7.06
CA ASP A 173 13.65 7.41 -7.38
C ASP A 173 13.85 8.87 -7.79
N VAL A 174 12.96 9.43 -8.62
CA VAL A 174 13.02 10.84 -9.01
C VAL A 174 12.76 11.78 -7.83
N LEU A 175 11.80 11.44 -6.97
CA LEU A 175 11.51 12.24 -5.76
C LEU A 175 12.68 12.23 -4.77
N LYS A 176 13.38 11.10 -4.63
CA LYS A 176 14.61 11.03 -3.82
C LYS A 176 15.73 11.87 -4.42
N GLU A 177 15.96 11.75 -5.73
CA GLU A 177 16.97 12.54 -6.44
C GLU A 177 16.70 14.05 -6.30
N ALA A 178 15.44 14.48 -6.45
CA ALA A 178 15.04 15.87 -6.23
C ALA A 178 15.23 16.30 -4.76
N ALA A 179 14.96 15.41 -3.81
CA ALA A 179 15.12 15.70 -2.38
C ALA A 179 16.59 15.86 -1.96
N ASP A 180 17.52 15.22 -2.67
CA ASP A 180 18.96 15.32 -2.41
C ASP A 180 19.61 16.55 -3.06
N LYS A 181 18.94 17.17 -4.03
CA LYS A 181 19.42 18.35 -4.77
C LYS A 181 19.23 19.66 -3.97
N THR A 182 19.75 19.70 -2.75
CA THR A 182 19.53 20.80 -1.78
C THR A 182 20.21 22.11 -2.16
N GLU A 183 21.19 22.06 -3.07
CA GLU A 183 21.81 23.24 -3.65
C GLU A 183 20.92 23.95 -4.69
N VAL A 184 19.93 23.25 -5.26
CA VAL A 184 18.97 23.82 -6.22
C VAL A 184 17.63 24.07 -5.54
N PHE A 185 17.06 23.08 -4.86
CA PHE A 185 15.74 23.21 -4.25
C PHE A 185 15.80 23.73 -2.82
N THR A 186 15.03 24.79 -2.57
CA THR A 186 14.65 25.16 -1.20
C THR A 186 13.68 24.13 -0.62
N GLU A 187 13.63 24.01 0.71
CA GLU A 187 12.68 23.12 1.40
C GLU A 187 11.22 23.37 0.97
N SER A 188 10.85 24.64 0.73
CA SER A 188 9.50 24.99 0.25
C SER A 188 9.25 24.50 -1.18
N ALA A 189 10.21 24.65 -2.08
CA ALA A 189 10.08 24.18 -3.46
C ALA A 189 9.99 22.64 -3.51
N LEU A 190 10.82 21.96 -2.73
CA LEU A 190 10.79 20.51 -2.59
C LEU A 190 9.47 20.03 -1.98
N PHE A 191 8.97 20.72 -0.95
CA PHE A 191 7.68 20.42 -0.34
C PHE A 191 6.54 20.44 -1.36
N ASP A 192 6.48 21.47 -2.23
CA ASP A 192 5.44 21.56 -3.26
C ASP A 192 5.46 20.37 -4.23
N ILE A 193 6.66 19.95 -4.64
CA ILE A 193 6.86 18.79 -5.53
C ILE A 193 6.39 17.51 -4.82
N LEU A 194 6.82 17.28 -3.58
CA LEU A 194 6.41 16.11 -2.80
C LEU A 194 4.90 16.07 -2.54
N ALA A 195 4.32 17.22 -2.17
CA ALA A 195 2.89 17.38 -1.93
C ALA A 195 2.04 17.09 -3.18
N ALA A 196 2.58 17.35 -4.37
CA ALA A 196 1.92 17.04 -5.64
C ALA A 196 1.96 15.54 -6.00
N ASN A 197 2.68 14.70 -5.26
CA ASN A 197 2.84 13.26 -5.51
C ASN A 197 2.40 12.39 -4.30
N PRO A 198 1.15 12.52 -3.81
CA PRO A 198 0.72 11.88 -2.57
C PRO A 198 0.71 10.35 -2.62
N ASP A 199 0.58 9.71 -3.79
CA ASP A 199 0.68 8.24 -3.91
C ASP A 199 2.04 7.70 -3.47
N GLU A 200 3.14 8.43 -3.72
CA GLU A 200 4.48 8.02 -3.27
C GLU A 200 4.66 8.24 -1.76
N LEU A 201 3.91 9.18 -1.16
CA LEU A 201 3.93 9.44 0.28
C LEU A 201 3.24 8.33 1.09
N LYS A 202 2.39 7.50 0.46
CA LYS A 202 1.80 6.30 1.11
C LYS A 202 2.87 5.26 1.47
N LYS A 203 3.98 5.23 0.73
CA LYS A 203 5.09 4.29 0.95
C LYS A 203 5.94 4.77 2.13
N ASP A 204 6.15 3.88 3.09
CA ASP A 204 7.03 4.15 4.23
C ASP A 204 8.46 4.53 3.81
N THR A 205 8.91 3.98 2.68
CA THR A 205 10.27 4.15 2.16
C THR A 205 10.60 5.60 1.79
N LEU A 206 9.66 6.38 1.25
CA LEU A 206 9.91 7.79 0.91
C LEU A 206 9.92 8.66 2.17
N LEU A 207 8.91 8.51 3.04
CA LEU A 207 8.82 9.30 4.26
C LEU A 207 10.02 9.03 5.19
N SER A 208 10.37 7.75 5.38
CA SER A 208 11.56 7.35 6.14
C SER A 208 12.84 7.91 5.51
N TYR A 209 12.92 7.99 4.18
CA TYR A 209 14.07 8.59 3.52
C TYR A 209 14.20 10.09 3.83
N LEU A 210 13.11 10.84 3.71
CA LEU A 210 13.07 12.29 3.94
C LEU A 210 13.39 12.67 5.39
N GLU A 211 13.05 11.81 6.35
CA GLU A 211 13.34 11.98 7.78
C GLU A 211 14.81 11.71 8.14
N ASN A 212 15.49 10.85 7.39
CA ASN A 212 16.80 10.28 7.78
C ASN A 212 17.96 10.62 6.83
N LYS A 213 17.72 11.32 5.72
CA LYS A 213 18.77 11.77 4.80
C LYS A 213 19.75 12.75 5.46
N GLU A 214 20.89 13.03 4.81
CA GLU A 214 21.96 13.87 5.37
C GLU A 214 21.46 15.27 5.82
N GLU A 215 20.56 15.86 5.03
CA GLU A 215 19.87 17.11 5.34
C GLU A 215 18.35 16.86 5.43
N PRO A 216 17.82 16.42 6.58
CA PRO A 216 16.41 16.04 6.71
C PRO A 216 15.46 17.20 6.45
N LEU A 217 14.27 16.90 5.92
CA LEU A 217 13.19 17.88 5.93
C LEU A 217 12.78 18.20 7.37
N PRO A 218 12.36 19.46 7.66
CA PRO A 218 11.81 19.79 8.97
C PRO A 218 10.66 18.85 9.34
N ALA A 219 10.63 18.38 10.60
CA ALA A 219 9.65 17.40 11.06
C ALA A 219 8.19 17.79 10.75
N TYR A 220 7.85 19.09 10.86
CA TYR A 220 6.50 19.58 10.55
C TYR A 220 6.12 19.43 9.06
N MET A 221 7.07 19.53 8.13
CA MET A 221 6.82 19.33 6.71
C MET A 221 6.53 17.86 6.43
N VAL A 222 7.29 16.96 7.06
CA VAL A 222 7.05 15.52 6.95
C VAL A 222 5.68 15.15 7.52
N ASP A 223 5.28 15.72 8.66
CA ASP A 223 3.95 15.51 9.24
C ASP A 223 2.81 16.03 8.35
N LEU A 224 3.06 17.07 7.56
CA LEU A 224 2.10 17.58 6.57
C LEU A 224 2.04 16.67 5.34
N LEU A 225 3.18 16.19 4.84
CA LEU A 225 3.23 15.20 3.75
C LEU A 225 2.49 13.91 4.12
N LYS A 226 2.62 13.44 5.36
CA LYS A 226 1.85 12.30 5.89
C LYS A 226 0.34 12.50 5.79
N GLN A 227 -0.16 13.74 5.98
CA GLN A 227 -1.60 14.03 5.84
C GLN A 227 -2.04 14.02 4.38
N LEU A 228 -1.19 14.48 3.46
CA LEU A 228 -1.48 14.50 2.03
C LEU A 228 -1.47 13.10 1.40
N ALA A 229 -0.73 12.15 1.99
CA ALA A 229 -0.63 10.77 1.51
C ALA A 229 -1.99 10.08 1.34
N GLY A 230 -3.02 10.46 2.11
CA GLY A 230 -4.37 9.88 2.00
C GLY A 230 -5.17 10.32 0.77
N GLY A 231 -4.66 11.25 -0.04
CA GLY A 231 -5.34 11.74 -1.24
C GLY A 231 -5.43 10.70 -2.36
N THR A 232 -6.47 10.81 -3.19
CA THR A 232 -6.55 10.13 -4.50
C THR A 232 -6.09 11.07 -5.60
N THR A 233 -5.35 10.55 -6.56
CA THR A 233 -4.84 11.32 -7.70
C THR A 233 -5.18 10.65 -9.03
N TYR A 234 -4.80 11.31 -10.13
CA TYR A 234 -4.88 10.69 -11.45
C TYR A 234 -4.00 9.43 -11.56
N LYS A 235 -2.85 9.36 -10.87
CA LYS A 235 -2.04 8.13 -10.76
C LYS A 235 -2.80 7.02 -10.06
N THR A 236 -3.50 7.34 -8.96
CA THR A 236 -4.39 6.38 -8.27
C THR A 236 -5.46 5.84 -9.23
N ALA A 237 -6.08 6.69 -10.05
CA ALA A 237 -7.12 6.28 -10.98
C ALA A 237 -6.60 5.32 -12.07
N LEU A 238 -5.39 5.58 -12.60
CA LEU A 238 -4.74 4.67 -13.56
C LEU A 238 -4.38 3.33 -12.91
N HIS A 239 -3.88 3.34 -11.67
CA HIS A 239 -3.60 2.12 -10.90
C HIS A 239 -4.86 1.31 -10.64
N GLN A 240 -5.98 1.96 -10.32
CA GLN A 240 -7.28 1.30 -10.13
C GLN A 240 -7.76 0.60 -11.41
N GLN A 241 -7.68 1.28 -12.56
CA GLN A 241 -8.04 0.67 -13.84
C GLN A 241 -7.13 -0.51 -14.18
N MET A 242 -5.82 -0.37 -14.01
CA MET A 242 -4.88 -1.48 -14.21
C MET A 242 -5.17 -2.66 -13.28
N ALA A 243 -5.46 -2.40 -12.00
CA ALA A 243 -5.78 -3.45 -11.04
C ALA A 243 -7.09 -4.18 -11.39
N GLU A 244 -8.11 -3.45 -11.84
CA GLU A 244 -9.38 -4.01 -12.30
C GLU A 244 -9.18 -4.91 -13.52
N TYR A 245 -8.56 -4.39 -14.58
CA TYR A 245 -8.29 -5.18 -15.79
C TYR A 245 -7.40 -6.39 -15.50
N SER A 246 -6.39 -6.22 -14.64
CA SER A 246 -5.51 -7.30 -14.19
C SER A 246 -6.23 -8.40 -13.44
N HIS A 247 -7.10 -8.01 -12.52
CA HIS A 247 -7.96 -8.95 -11.82
C HIS A 247 -8.88 -9.71 -12.80
N ASN A 248 -9.50 -9.00 -13.74
CA ASN A 248 -10.46 -9.57 -14.68
C ASN A 248 -9.82 -10.54 -15.68
N TYR A 249 -8.68 -10.18 -16.31
CA TYR A 249 -8.01 -11.11 -17.22
C TYR A 249 -7.42 -12.30 -16.44
N SER A 250 -6.85 -12.08 -15.24
CA SER A 250 -6.28 -13.18 -14.46
C SER A 250 -7.38 -14.18 -14.05
N ARG A 251 -8.54 -13.68 -13.60
CA ARG A 251 -9.71 -14.51 -13.28
C ARG A 251 -10.17 -15.33 -14.49
N ALA A 252 -10.23 -14.73 -15.67
CA ALA A 252 -10.61 -15.43 -16.90
C ALA A 252 -9.61 -16.56 -17.25
N ALA A 253 -8.31 -16.32 -17.14
CA ALA A 253 -7.30 -17.36 -17.35
C ALA A 253 -7.43 -18.49 -16.31
N HIS A 254 -7.65 -18.16 -15.03
CA HIS A 254 -7.89 -19.15 -13.98
C HIS A 254 -9.15 -19.99 -14.23
N ASP A 255 -10.24 -19.40 -14.74
CA ASP A 255 -11.45 -20.14 -15.10
C ASP A 255 -11.18 -21.22 -16.16
N ILE A 256 -10.31 -20.90 -17.14
CA ILE A 256 -9.89 -21.81 -18.21
C ILE A 256 -8.94 -22.88 -17.69
N ILE A 257 -7.92 -22.50 -16.91
CA ILE A 257 -6.98 -23.45 -16.27
C ILE A 257 -7.76 -24.46 -15.41
N ARG A 258 -8.66 -23.98 -14.55
CA ARG A 258 -9.55 -24.82 -13.76
C ARG A 258 -10.38 -25.76 -14.65
N SER A 259 -10.92 -25.26 -15.76
CA SER A 259 -11.67 -26.10 -16.71
C SER A 259 -10.81 -27.23 -17.27
N ILE A 260 -9.58 -26.94 -17.68
CA ILE A 260 -8.64 -27.92 -18.27
C ILE A 260 -8.25 -28.98 -17.24
N LEU A 261 -7.98 -28.57 -16.00
CA LEU A 261 -7.61 -29.47 -14.90
C LEU A 261 -8.75 -30.39 -14.44
N ASN A 262 -10.01 -29.99 -14.69
CA ASN A 262 -11.20 -30.77 -14.33
C ASN A 262 -11.83 -31.50 -15.52
N ASP A 263 -11.23 -31.42 -16.71
CA ASP A 263 -11.65 -32.22 -17.85
C ASP A 263 -11.27 -33.70 -17.64
N THR A 264 -11.93 -34.60 -18.36
CA THR A 264 -11.67 -36.05 -18.32
C THR A 264 -10.25 -36.37 -18.81
N ILE A 265 -9.73 -35.57 -19.74
CA ILE A 265 -8.36 -35.65 -20.23
C ILE A 265 -7.77 -34.24 -20.21
N THR A 266 -6.74 -34.04 -19.39
CA THR A 266 -6.05 -32.75 -19.31
C THR A 266 -5.21 -32.53 -20.57
N ASP A 267 -5.50 -31.45 -21.30
CA ASP A 267 -4.63 -30.96 -22.37
C ASP A 267 -3.49 -30.14 -21.77
N ASN A 268 -2.35 -30.79 -21.54
CA ASN A 268 -1.17 -30.15 -20.96
C ASN A 268 -0.55 -29.08 -21.86
N VAL A 269 -0.73 -29.15 -23.19
CA VAL A 269 -0.24 -28.11 -24.10
C VAL A 269 -1.06 -26.84 -23.90
N GLU A 270 -2.37 -26.98 -23.89
CA GLU A 270 -3.26 -25.85 -23.62
C GLU A 270 -3.07 -25.30 -22.20
N LEU A 271 -2.95 -26.17 -21.20
CA LEU A 271 -2.69 -25.78 -19.81
C LEU A 271 -1.42 -24.93 -19.70
N ARG A 272 -0.32 -25.37 -20.33
CA ARG A 272 0.93 -24.61 -20.33
C ARG A 272 0.79 -23.25 -21.00
N ASN A 273 0.04 -23.15 -22.11
CA ASN A 273 -0.22 -21.86 -22.77
C ASN A 273 -0.98 -20.90 -21.85
N TRP A 274 -1.98 -21.38 -21.11
CA TRP A 274 -2.74 -20.53 -20.19
C TRP A 274 -1.97 -20.15 -18.93
N LEU A 275 -1.08 -21.03 -18.45
CA LEU A 275 -0.13 -20.70 -17.40
C LEU A 275 0.89 -19.65 -17.87
N ASP A 276 1.42 -19.77 -19.09
CA ASP A 276 2.33 -18.78 -19.69
C ASP A 276 1.65 -17.42 -19.85
N ASN A 277 0.38 -17.41 -20.28
CA ASN A 277 -0.47 -16.22 -20.35
C ASN A 277 -0.70 -15.52 -18.99
N LEU A 278 -0.70 -16.26 -17.87
CA LEU A 278 -0.72 -15.67 -16.52
C LEU A 278 0.66 -15.13 -16.14
N GLY A 279 1.71 -15.85 -16.53
CA GLY A 279 3.09 -15.52 -16.22
C GLY A 279 3.41 -15.61 -14.73
N GLY A 280 4.63 -15.20 -14.39
CA GLY A 280 5.14 -15.22 -13.02
C GLY A 280 5.61 -16.59 -12.55
N ILE A 281 6.46 -16.59 -11.53
CA ILE A 281 7.20 -17.78 -11.07
C ILE A 281 6.28 -18.94 -10.66
N THR A 282 5.09 -18.63 -10.14
CA THR A 282 4.09 -19.63 -9.75
C THR A 282 3.53 -20.36 -10.97
N SER A 283 3.30 -19.67 -12.08
CA SER A 283 2.85 -20.28 -13.33
C SER A 283 3.97 -21.10 -13.97
N ASP A 284 5.20 -20.58 -14.00
CA ASP A 284 6.37 -21.31 -14.50
C ASP A 284 6.61 -22.61 -13.73
N ARG A 285 6.48 -22.60 -12.40
CA ARG A 285 6.57 -23.81 -11.56
C ARG A 285 5.44 -24.81 -11.82
N GLN A 286 4.25 -24.33 -12.14
CA GLN A 286 3.16 -25.20 -12.58
C GLN A 286 3.43 -25.78 -13.97
N ILE A 287 3.98 -25.01 -14.91
CA ILE A 287 4.45 -25.49 -16.22
C ILE A 287 5.50 -26.59 -16.02
N ILE A 288 6.50 -26.39 -15.15
CA ILE A 288 7.48 -27.42 -14.77
C ILE A 288 6.78 -28.68 -14.27
N THR A 289 5.77 -28.54 -13.41
CA THR A 289 4.99 -29.66 -12.87
C THR A 289 4.26 -30.44 -13.97
N THR A 290 3.73 -29.75 -15.00
CA THR A 290 3.12 -30.44 -16.16
C THR A 290 4.13 -31.31 -16.90
N TYR A 291 5.36 -30.82 -17.11
CA TYR A 291 6.41 -31.61 -17.76
C TYR A 291 6.81 -32.83 -16.94
N ILE A 292 6.89 -32.70 -15.60
CA ILE A 292 7.15 -33.82 -14.70
C ILE A 292 6.05 -34.88 -14.81
N SER A 293 4.78 -34.45 -14.88
CA SER A 293 3.65 -35.38 -15.02
C SER A 293 3.70 -36.20 -16.31
N GLU A 294 4.35 -35.67 -17.35
CA GLU A 294 4.58 -36.33 -18.64
C GLU A 294 5.89 -37.14 -18.66
N GLY A 295 6.66 -37.16 -17.56
CA GLY A 295 8.00 -37.77 -17.51
C GLY A 295 9.07 -36.97 -18.27
N ASN A 296 8.76 -35.76 -18.73
CA ASN A 296 9.67 -34.89 -19.47
C ASN A 296 10.54 -34.06 -18.52
N PHE A 297 11.47 -34.72 -17.82
CA PHE A 297 12.38 -34.04 -16.90
C PHE A 297 13.39 -33.13 -17.60
N THR A 298 13.63 -33.33 -18.90
CA THR A 298 14.55 -32.48 -19.68
C THR A 298 14.02 -31.05 -19.76
N ASP A 299 12.77 -30.86 -20.21
CA ASP A 299 12.18 -29.53 -20.32
C ASP A 299 11.84 -28.94 -18.95
N ALA A 300 11.42 -29.77 -17.99
CA ALA A 300 11.20 -29.38 -16.60
C ALA A 300 12.45 -28.73 -15.98
N LEU A 301 13.60 -29.41 -16.07
CA LEU A 301 14.86 -28.91 -15.53
C LEU A 301 15.41 -27.74 -16.35
N ALA A 302 15.19 -27.71 -17.67
CA ALA A 302 15.60 -26.58 -18.50
C ALA A 302 14.92 -25.28 -18.04
N LEU A 303 13.60 -25.29 -17.88
CA LEU A 303 12.85 -24.14 -17.38
C LEU A 303 13.23 -23.80 -15.93
N ALA A 304 13.34 -24.81 -15.05
CA ALA A 304 13.73 -24.59 -13.66
C ALA A 304 15.09 -23.87 -13.52
N ASN A 305 16.09 -24.27 -14.30
CA ASN A 305 17.42 -23.65 -14.30
C ASN A 305 17.43 -22.19 -14.81
N MET A 306 16.41 -21.77 -15.57
CA MET A 306 16.29 -20.39 -16.04
C MET A 306 15.68 -19.45 -15.00
N LEU A 307 14.89 -19.97 -14.04
CA LEU A 307 14.15 -19.15 -13.09
C LEU A 307 15.03 -18.15 -12.31
N PRO A 308 16.23 -18.50 -11.82
CA PRO A 308 17.07 -17.55 -11.08
C PRO A 308 17.40 -16.29 -11.88
N GLN A 309 17.66 -16.44 -13.18
CA GLN A 309 17.95 -15.32 -14.07
C GLN A 309 16.67 -14.55 -14.42
N LEU A 310 15.59 -15.25 -14.77
CA LEU A 310 14.31 -14.64 -15.15
C LEU A 310 13.72 -13.76 -14.04
N TYR A 311 13.87 -14.19 -12.79
CA TYR A 311 13.32 -13.50 -11.62
C TYR A 311 14.38 -12.79 -10.76
N ASN A 312 15.61 -12.65 -11.26
CA ASN A 312 16.72 -11.97 -10.57
C ASN A 312 16.88 -12.43 -9.10
N MET A 313 16.78 -13.74 -8.87
CA MET A 313 16.80 -14.32 -7.54
C MET A 313 18.14 -14.07 -6.86
N LYS A 314 18.11 -13.65 -5.59
CA LYS A 314 19.31 -13.38 -4.77
C LYS A 314 19.07 -13.84 -3.33
N GLY A 315 20.17 -14.01 -2.59
CA GLY A 315 20.11 -14.31 -1.15
C GLY A 315 19.24 -15.52 -0.85
N ILE A 316 18.19 -15.31 -0.03
CA ILE A 316 17.27 -16.37 0.38
C ILE A 316 16.51 -16.99 -0.79
N ASP A 317 16.17 -16.21 -1.83
CA ASP A 317 15.41 -16.72 -2.98
C ASP A 317 16.21 -17.76 -3.77
N LEU A 318 17.54 -17.58 -3.88
CA LEU A 318 18.45 -18.57 -4.47
C LEU A 318 18.56 -19.83 -3.62
N THR A 319 18.56 -19.69 -2.30
CA THR A 319 18.57 -20.83 -1.37
C THR A 319 17.27 -21.65 -1.52
N GLU A 320 16.11 -20.98 -1.51
CA GLU A 320 14.82 -21.64 -1.70
C GLU A 320 14.68 -22.28 -3.09
N HIS A 321 15.26 -21.65 -4.12
CA HIS A 321 15.33 -22.26 -5.44
C HIS A 321 16.23 -23.49 -5.46
N SER A 322 17.33 -23.51 -4.71
CA SER A 322 18.21 -24.69 -4.60
C SER A 322 17.45 -25.88 -4.00
N TYR A 323 16.68 -25.66 -2.92
CA TYR A 323 15.81 -26.71 -2.36
C TYR A 323 14.74 -27.19 -3.34
N TYR A 324 14.21 -26.29 -4.16
CA TYR A 324 13.28 -26.67 -5.23
C TYR A 324 13.95 -27.56 -6.28
N MET A 325 15.20 -27.26 -6.67
CA MET A 325 15.99 -28.11 -7.57
C MET A 325 16.31 -29.49 -6.96
N ASP A 326 16.55 -29.56 -5.65
CA ASP A 326 16.74 -30.84 -4.94
C ASP A 326 15.45 -31.69 -5.00
N MET A 327 14.28 -31.09 -4.76
CA MET A 327 12.98 -31.78 -4.91
C MET A 327 12.75 -32.28 -6.34
N LEU A 328 13.09 -31.48 -7.36
CA LEU A 328 13.00 -31.91 -8.76
C LEU A 328 13.91 -33.09 -9.07
N SER A 329 15.14 -33.08 -8.54
CA SER A 329 16.13 -34.14 -8.72
C SER A 329 15.70 -35.44 -8.04
N LEU A 330 15.05 -35.35 -6.87
CA LEU A 330 14.43 -36.48 -6.20
C LEU A 330 13.32 -37.09 -7.07
N HIS A 331 12.39 -36.26 -7.58
CA HIS A 331 11.32 -36.74 -8.46
C HIS A 331 11.86 -37.42 -9.71
N GLN A 332 12.90 -36.86 -10.33
CA GLN A 332 13.56 -37.47 -11.49
C GLN A 332 14.16 -38.84 -11.14
N SER A 333 14.87 -38.91 -10.01
CA SER A 333 15.54 -40.15 -9.57
C SER A 333 14.55 -41.25 -9.25
N LEU A 334 13.43 -40.92 -8.60
CA LEU A 334 12.35 -41.86 -8.32
C LEU A 334 11.72 -42.37 -9.62
N TYR A 335 11.39 -41.46 -10.53
CA TYR A 335 10.80 -41.81 -11.82
C TYR A 335 11.70 -42.75 -12.64
N GLN A 336 13.00 -42.46 -12.73
CA GLN A 336 13.97 -43.31 -13.43
C GLN A 336 14.13 -44.71 -12.84
N GLN A 337 13.73 -44.91 -11.59
CA GLN A 337 13.78 -46.18 -10.88
C GLN A 337 12.40 -46.87 -10.81
N ASP A 338 11.40 -46.37 -11.55
CA ASP A 338 10.00 -46.82 -11.47
C ASP A 338 9.45 -46.76 -10.02
N ARG A 339 9.91 -45.77 -9.25
CA ARG A 339 9.50 -45.49 -7.87
C ARG A 339 8.73 -44.18 -7.81
N ASN A 340 8.06 -43.96 -6.68
CA ASN A 340 7.39 -42.70 -6.38
C ASN A 340 7.60 -42.31 -4.91
N THR A 341 6.99 -41.20 -4.48
CA THR A 341 7.11 -40.66 -3.13
C THR A 341 6.55 -41.56 -2.03
N PHE A 342 5.82 -42.64 -2.35
CA PHE A 342 5.41 -43.67 -1.38
C PHE A 342 6.51 -44.69 -1.06
N GLN A 343 7.59 -44.66 -1.83
CA GLN A 343 8.63 -45.68 -1.80
C GLN A 343 10.00 -45.10 -1.47
N LEU A 344 10.09 -43.92 -0.83
CA LEU A 344 11.36 -43.32 -0.43
C LEU A 344 12.17 -44.25 0.46
N ASN A 345 13.49 -44.30 0.21
CA ASN A 345 14.44 -44.98 1.08
C ASN A 345 14.87 -44.06 2.23
N SER A 346 15.66 -44.58 3.17
CA SER A 346 16.08 -43.81 4.35
C SER A 346 16.90 -42.57 4.03
N THR A 347 17.66 -42.56 2.94
CA THR A 347 18.48 -41.40 2.52
C THR A 347 17.60 -40.31 1.91
N GLU A 348 16.74 -40.67 0.97
CA GLU A 348 15.79 -39.75 0.33
C GLU A 348 14.80 -39.17 1.35
N LYS A 349 14.35 -40.00 2.31
CA LYS A 349 13.50 -39.52 3.41
C LYS A 349 14.24 -38.50 4.28
N ALA A 350 15.50 -38.76 4.62
CA ALA A 350 16.30 -37.81 5.40
C ALA A 350 16.53 -36.49 4.64
N GLU A 351 16.68 -36.53 3.32
CA GLU A 351 16.79 -35.35 2.46
C GLU A 351 15.52 -34.49 2.49
N ILE A 352 14.33 -35.08 2.29
CA ILE A 352 13.08 -34.30 2.38
C ILE A 352 12.78 -33.82 3.79
N THR A 353 13.17 -34.57 4.85
CA THR A 353 13.08 -34.08 6.23
C THR A 353 13.99 -32.87 6.44
N PHE A 354 15.18 -32.85 5.83
CA PHE A 354 16.05 -31.67 5.88
C PHE A 354 15.39 -30.48 5.17
N ILE A 355 14.86 -30.66 3.96
CA ILE A 355 14.18 -29.60 3.20
C ILE A 355 12.96 -29.07 3.99
N ALA A 356 12.12 -29.94 4.53
CA ALA A 356 10.93 -29.57 5.30
C ALA A 356 11.24 -28.68 6.51
N ASN A 357 12.43 -28.86 7.13
CA ASN A 357 12.86 -28.10 8.30
C ASN A 357 13.62 -26.79 7.96
N ASN A 358 14.10 -26.63 6.72
CA ASN A 358 14.99 -25.53 6.35
C ASN A 358 14.48 -24.64 5.21
N SER A 359 13.50 -25.10 4.43
CA SER A 359 12.86 -24.34 3.36
C SER A 359 11.57 -23.71 3.86
N ASN A 360 11.46 -22.39 3.68
CA ASN A 360 10.23 -21.63 3.93
C ASN A 360 9.40 -21.44 2.64
N GLY A 361 9.92 -21.87 1.49
CA GLY A 361 9.27 -21.78 0.19
C GLY A 361 8.55 -23.06 -0.23
N LEU A 362 8.32 -23.16 -1.55
CA LEU A 362 7.57 -24.26 -2.16
C LEU A 362 8.16 -25.65 -1.86
N ALA A 363 9.48 -25.78 -1.83
CA ALA A 363 10.14 -27.05 -1.59
C ALA A 363 9.84 -27.58 -0.18
N GLY A 364 9.86 -26.70 0.83
CA GLY A 364 9.45 -27.01 2.19
C GLY A 364 7.99 -27.47 2.27
N THR A 365 7.06 -26.76 1.62
CA THR A 365 5.64 -27.15 1.55
C THR A 365 5.46 -28.52 0.89
N GLN A 366 6.16 -28.80 -0.20
CA GLN A 366 6.13 -30.09 -0.89
C GLN A 366 6.68 -31.21 0.00
N ALA A 367 7.82 -30.98 0.64
CA ALA A 367 8.46 -31.94 1.53
C ALA A 367 7.58 -32.28 2.75
N LYS A 368 7.05 -31.24 3.44
CA LYS A 368 6.08 -31.40 4.54
C LYS A 368 4.86 -32.20 4.08
N SER A 369 4.29 -31.85 2.92
CA SER A 369 3.11 -32.54 2.38
C SER A 369 3.36 -34.03 2.11
N ILE A 370 4.55 -34.40 1.60
CA ILE A 370 4.93 -35.81 1.42
C ILE A 370 5.09 -36.50 2.77
N LEU A 371 5.81 -35.89 3.72
CA LEU A 371 6.05 -36.47 5.04
C LEU A 371 4.75 -36.70 5.82
N GLU A 372 3.83 -35.75 5.76
CA GLU A 372 2.52 -35.82 6.41
C GLU A 372 1.61 -36.84 5.72
N GLY A 373 1.43 -36.71 4.41
CA GLY A 373 0.45 -37.51 3.67
C GLY A 373 0.87 -38.95 3.40
N VAL A 374 2.17 -39.25 3.45
CA VAL A 374 2.71 -40.57 3.09
C VAL A 374 3.39 -41.28 4.26
N TYR A 375 4.02 -40.53 5.16
CA TYR A 375 4.91 -41.08 6.19
C TYR A 375 4.44 -40.84 7.63
N ASP A 376 3.26 -40.25 7.82
CA ASP A 376 2.69 -39.92 9.13
C ASP A 376 3.63 -39.06 10.00
N GLU A 377 4.42 -38.18 9.37
CA GLU A 377 5.31 -37.24 10.03
C GLU A 377 4.73 -35.82 9.97
N TYR A 378 4.12 -35.41 11.07
CA TYR A 378 3.33 -34.18 11.17
C TYR A 378 4.18 -32.96 11.52
N PHE A 379 3.96 -31.86 10.80
CA PHE A 379 4.55 -30.56 11.07
C PHE A 379 3.49 -29.64 11.66
N ILE A 380 3.88 -28.88 12.68
CA ILE A 380 3.04 -27.80 13.21
C ILE A 380 3.54 -26.52 12.57
N ASP A 381 2.71 -25.93 11.72
CA ASP A 381 2.94 -24.62 11.12
C ASP A 381 1.89 -23.67 11.67
N CYS A 382 2.25 -22.94 12.72
CA CYS A 382 1.40 -21.90 13.28
C CYS A 382 1.89 -20.56 12.76
N PRO A 383 1.07 -19.79 12.03
CA PRO A 383 1.44 -18.43 11.66
C PRO A 383 1.68 -17.62 12.94
N ASP A 384 2.79 -16.88 12.97
CA ASP A 384 3.04 -15.90 14.02
C ASP A 384 1.99 -14.79 13.89
N VAL A 385 1.20 -14.59 14.95
CA VAL A 385 0.11 -13.61 15.00
C VAL A 385 0.34 -12.55 16.09
N ASP A 386 1.56 -12.46 16.63
CA ASP A 386 1.87 -11.58 17.77
C ASP A 386 1.95 -10.08 17.42
N GLY A 387 1.76 -9.71 16.15
CA GLY A 387 1.43 -8.34 15.74
C GLY A 387 2.40 -7.27 16.26
N SER A 388 3.69 -7.38 15.94
CA SER A 388 4.61 -6.25 16.12
C SER A 388 4.38 -5.23 15.00
N ALA A 389 3.47 -4.29 15.22
CA ALA A 389 3.23 -3.17 14.31
C ALA A 389 4.53 -2.40 14.00
N GLY A 390 4.77 -2.16 12.71
CA GLY A 390 5.72 -1.15 12.25
C GLY A 390 5.29 0.25 12.71
N TYR A 391 6.23 1.18 12.78
CA TYR A 391 6.07 2.52 13.37
C TYR A 391 5.25 3.51 12.53
N LYS A 392 4.04 3.13 12.08
CA LYS A 392 3.04 4.08 11.59
C LYS A 392 1.91 4.22 12.60
N SER A 393 2.19 4.96 13.67
CA SER A 393 1.12 5.56 14.46
C SER A 393 0.91 6.99 13.97
N SER A 394 -0.31 7.35 13.56
CA SER A 394 -0.68 8.73 13.30
C SER A 394 -0.51 9.55 14.59
N SER A 395 0.47 10.44 14.62
CA SER A 395 0.61 11.41 15.71
C SER A 395 -0.57 12.40 15.67
N LEU A 396 -1.17 12.69 16.82
CA LEU A 396 -2.15 13.79 16.94
C LEU A 396 -1.44 15.12 16.62
N ILE A 397 -1.91 15.78 15.57
CA ILE A 397 -1.38 17.06 15.06
C ILE A 397 -1.71 18.20 16.05
N ASP A 398 -0.72 19.05 16.36
CA ASP A 398 -0.91 20.28 17.14
C ASP A 398 -1.39 21.43 16.22
N PRO A 399 -2.65 21.91 16.33
CA PRO A 399 -3.18 23.00 15.51
C PRO A 399 -2.39 24.31 15.66
N ALA A 400 -1.70 24.51 16.78
CA ALA A 400 -0.87 25.69 17.02
C ALA A 400 0.45 25.64 16.27
N ALA A 401 1.00 24.44 16.04
CA ALA A 401 2.17 24.24 15.18
C ALA A 401 1.79 24.43 13.70
N LEU A 402 0.63 23.93 13.30
CA LEU A 402 0.07 24.08 11.96
C LEU A 402 -0.20 25.56 11.62
N GLY A 403 -0.83 26.31 12.53
CA GLY A 403 -1.09 27.75 12.34
C GLY A 403 0.20 28.55 12.10
N LYS A 404 1.24 28.34 12.91
CA LYS A 404 2.53 29.02 12.72
C LYS A 404 3.18 28.71 11.38
N ALA A 405 3.04 27.49 10.88
CA ALA A 405 3.62 27.06 9.60
C ALA A 405 2.98 27.77 8.40
N TYR A 406 1.67 28.05 8.46
CA TYR A 406 0.96 28.80 7.40
C TYR A 406 1.05 30.33 7.55
N GLY A 407 1.89 30.83 8.48
CA GLY A 407 2.09 32.27 8.69
C GLY A 407 1.13 32.92 9.69
N LEU A 408 0.28 32.14 10.39
CA LEU A 408 -0.47 32.66 11.54
C LEU A 408 0.54 33.06 12.62
N ASN A 409 0.55 34.34 12.94
CA ASN A 409 1.37 34.87 14.00
C ASN A 409 0.56 35.86 14.82
N ILE A 410 0.73 35.83 16.13
CA ILE A 410 0.20 36.83 17.02
C ILE A 410 1.19 37.09 18.16
N SER A 411 1.42 38.36 18.44
CA SER A 411 2.22 38.79 19.58
C SER A 411 1.55 39.97 20.28
N VAL A 412 1.79 40.12 21.58
CA VAL A 412 1.15 41.18 22.37
C VAL A 412 2.18 42.02 23.11
N LYS A 413 2.01 43.34 23.06
CA LYS A 413 2.90 44.32 23.71
C LYS A 413 2.11 45.49 24.33
N PRO A 414 2.58 46.05 25.46
CA PRO A 414 3.61 45.51 26.34
C PRO A 414 3.10 44.28 27.10
N ASN A 415 4.00 43.41 27.54
CA ASN A 415 3.70 42.29 28.42
C ASN A 415 4.81 42.17 29.48
N PRO A 416 4.56 42.53 30.77
CA PRO A 416 3.27 42.87 31.37
C PRO A 416 2.64 44.19 30.90
N ALA A 417 1.31 44.24 30.84
CA ALA A 417 0.52 45.40 30.44
C ALA A 417 -0.11 46.12 31.66
N LYS A 418 -0.25 47.45 31.57
CA LYS A 418 -0.79 48.30 32.67
C LYS A 418 -2.11 48.99 32.35
N GLN A 419 -2.21 49.55 31.14
CA GLN A 419 -3.34 50.40 30.71
C GLN A 419 -3.89 49.99 29.34
N TRP A 420 -3.04 49.47 28.46
CA TRP A 420 -3.40 49.01 27.13
C TRP A 420 -2.55 47.79 26.75
N ALA A 421 -3.04 47.00 25.80
CA ALA A 421 -2.30 45.93 25.15
C ALA A 421 -2.57 45.98 23.64
N ALA A 422 -1.53 45.93 22.83
CA ALA A 422 -1.63 45.87 21.37
C ALA A 422 -1.27 44.46 20.89
N PHE A 423 -2.16 43.86 20.12
CA PHE A 423 -1.97 42.56 19.48
C PHE A 423 -1.55 42.79 18.03
N ASP A 424 -0.29 42.52 17.72
CA ASP A 424 0.23 42.47 16.35
C ASP A 424 -0.05 41.08 15.79
N TYR A 425 -0.73 40.99 14.65
CA TYR A 425 -1.13 39.71 14.05
C TYR A 425 -0.84 39.62 12.55
N THR A 426 -0.69 38.40 12.07
CA THR A 426 -0.61 38.00 10.66
C THR A 426 -1.48 36.75 10.50
N LEU A 427 -2.39 36.74 9.52
CA LEU A 427 -3.29 35.64 9.23
C LEU A 427 -2.68 34.73 8.14
N PRO A 428 -2.95 33.42 8.18
CA PRO A 428 -2.38 32.46 7.25
C PRO A 428 -3.07 32.48 5.88
N GLY A 429 -2.33 32.17 4.81
CA GLY A 429 -2.87 32.08 3.44
C GLY A 429 -3.54 33.37 2.98
N ASP A 430 -4.71 33.27 2.34
CA ASP A 430 -5.52 34.40 1.85
C ASP A 430 -6.58 34.89 2.86
N GLU A 431 -6.51 34.44 4.12
CA GLU A 431 -7.49 34.80 5.14
C GLU A 431 -7.40 36.29 5.50
N THR A 432 -8.54 36.99 5.49
CA THR A 432 -8.63 38.42 5.81
C THR A 432 -9.41 38.71 7.09
N GLU A 433 -9.98 37.69 7.74
CA GLU A 433 -10.82 37.84 8.93
C GLU A 433 -10.42 36.81 10.00
N ALA A 434 -10.42 37.24 11.25
CA ALA A 434 -10.16 36.36 12.39
C ALA A 434 -10.82 36.87 13.67
N ILE A 435 -11.00 35.98 14.64
CA ILE A 435 -11.51 36.33 15.96
C ILE A 435 -10.39 36.17 16.99
N LEU A 436 -10.10 37.23 17.74
CA LEU A 436 -9.23 37.20 18.90
C LEU A 436 -10.06 37.16 20.18
N THR A 437 -10.02 36.04 20.89
CA THR A 437 -10.69 35.86 22.18
C THR A 437 -9.69 36.00 23.32
N ILE A 438 -10.02 36.78 24.34
CA ILE A 438 -9.23 36.88 25.57
C ILE A 438 -10.03 36.26 26.71
N SER A 439 -9.44 35.28 27.40
CA SER A 439 -10.04 34.58 28.53
C SER A 439 -9.24 34.73 29.82
N ASN A 440 -9.92 34.66 30.96
CA ASN A 440 -9.25 34.57 32.25
C ASN A 440 -8.67 33.16 32.49
N SER A 441 -7.96 32.97 33.61
CA SER A 441 -7.36 31.67 33.99
C SER A 441 -8.37 30.55 34.27
N LEU A 442 -9.67 30.86 34.32
CA LEU A 442 -10.76 29.90 34.47
C LEU A 442 -11.43 29.58 33.12
N GLY A 443 -10.91 30.10 32.01
CA GLY A 443 -11.43 29.87 30.66
C GLY A 443 -12.64 30.74 30.28
N ASN A 444 -13.09 31.66 31.15
CA ASN A 444 -14.20 32.55 30.80
C ASN A 444 -13.72 33.65 29.87
N ALA A 445 -14.41 33.85 28.75
CA ALA A 445 -14.16 34.95 27.82
C ALA A 445 -14.42 36.31 28.51
N ILE A 446 -13.44 37.19 28.41
CA ILE A 446 -13.43 38.54 28.97
C ILE A 446 -13.65 39.56 27.86
N GLU A 447 -13.11 39.29 26.67
CA GLU A 447 -13.21 40.16 25.50
C GLU A 447 -13.15 39.31 24.23
N ILE A 448 -13.86 39.75 23.17
CA ILE A 448 -13.80 39.17 21.83
C ILE A 448 -13.58 40.33 20.85
N LEU A 449 -12.50 40.27 20.07
CA LEU A 449 -12.10 41.31 19.14
C LEU A 449 -12.08 40.74 17.72
N GLU A 450 -12.82 41.37 16.81
CA GLU A 450 -12.74 41.07 15.38
C GLU A 450 -11.48 41.70 14.77
N LEU A 451 -10.76 40.89 13.99
CA LEU A 451 -9.56 41.26 13.25
C LEU A 451 -9.89 41.30 11.76
N SER A 452 -9.37 42.29 11.05
CA SER A 452 -9.62 42.49 9.63
C SER A 452 -8.36 42.91 8.88
N GLY A 453 -8.17 42.31 7.71
CA GLY A 453 -6.93 42.38 6.92
C GLY A 453 -5.96 41.26 7.28
N GLN A 454 -5.12 40.88 6.31
CA GLN A 454 -4.16 39.77 6.43
C GLN A 454 -3.07 40.05 7.49
N GLN A 455 -2.72 41.31 7.73
CA GLN A 455 -1.80 41.73 8.78
C GLN A 455 -2.29 43.02 9.42
N GLY A 456 -2.16 43.15 10.73
CA GLY A 456 -2.57 44.37 11.42
C GLY A 456 -2.23 44.40 12.90
N GLN A 457 -2.73 45.44 13.56
CA GLN A 457 -2.62 45.60 15.00
C GLN A 457 -4.01 45.89 15.60
N LYS A 458 -4.36 45.22 16.70
CA LYS A 458 -5.59 45.47 17.45
C LYS A 458 -5.27 45.95 18.87
N LEU A 459 -5.81 47.10 19.24
CA LEU A 459 -5.63 47.68 20.57
C LEU A 459 -6.75 47.22 21.52
N TRP A 460 -6.37 46.84 22.74
CA TRP A 460 -7.25 46.47 23.84
C TRP A 460 -7.03 47.40 25.04
N ASP A 461 -8.08 48.07 25.50
CA ASP A 461 -8.07 48.92 26.70
C ASP A 461 -8.28 48.06 27.95
N ILE A 462 -7.30 48.06 28.85
CA ILE A 462 -7.30 47.19 30.04
C ILE A 462 -7.40 47.98 31.35
N ARG A 463 -7.76 49.26 31.31
CA ARG A 463 -7.86 50.10 32.51
C ARG A 463 -8.85 49.55 33.55
N ASP A 464 -9.93 48.91 33.08
CA ASP A 464 -10.96 48.33 33.93
C ASP A 464 -10.79 46.82 34.17
N ILE A 465 -9.75 46.21 33.60
CA ILE A 465 -9.45 44.78 33.75
C ILE A 465 -8.64 44.55 35.03
N LYS A 466 -8.93 43.47 35.77
CA LYS A 466 -8.24 43.15 37.03
C LYS A 466 -6.80 42.67 36.77
N PRO A 467 -5.84 42.91 37.67
CA PRO A 467 -4.51 42.31 37.57
C PRO A 467 -4.60 40.78 37.58
N GLY A 468 -3.81 40.13 36.74
CA GLY A 468 -3.85 38.68 36.59
C GLY A 468 -3.20 38.17 35.30
N VAL A 469 -3.26 36.85 35.12
CA VAL A 469 -2.83 36.17 33.89
C VAL A 469 -4.05 35.91 33.02
N TYR A 470 -3.95 36.28 31.75
CA TYR A 470 -4.98 36.06 30.74
C TYR A 470 -4.38 35.30 29.56
N ILE A 471 -5.22 34.51 28.89
CA ILE A 471 -4.89 33.78 27.68
C ILE A 471 -5.58 34.49 26.53
N TYR A 472 -4.86 34.74 25.46
CA TYR A 472 -5.45 35.21 24.20
C TYR A 472 -5.33 34.11 23.16
N THR A 473 -6.38 33.94 22.36
CA THR A 473 -6.45 32.94 21.28
C THR A 473 -6.96 33.62 20.03
N ILE A 474 -6.16 33.61 18.97
CA ILE A 474 -6.60 33.99 17.63
C ILE A 474 -7.11 32.74 16.91
N GLN A 475 -8.25 32.86 16.25
CA GLN A 475 -8.91 31.76 15.53
C GLN A 475 -9.38 32.22 14.15
N THR A 476 -9.08 31.38 13.15
CA THR A 476 -9.55 31.47 11.75
C THR A 476 -10.39 30.23 11.41
N THR A 477 -10.87 30.12 10.17
CA THR A 477 -11.68 28.99 9.69
C THR A 477 -11.00 27.62 9.88
N GLY A 478 -9.65 27.56 9.85
CA GLY A 478 -8.89 26.31 9.98
C GLY A 478 -7.74 26.31 10.99
N PHE A 479 -7.34 27.46 11.53
CA PHE A 479 -6.14 27.57 12.39
C PHE A 479 -6.43 28.31 13.69
N SER A 480 -5.71 27.95 14.76
CA SER A 480 -5.73 28.71 16.00
C SER A 480 -4.34 28.82 16.61
N GLN A 481 -4.06 29.96 17.26
CA GLN A 481 -2.84 30.16 18.02
C GLN A 481 -3.17 30.86 19.33
N SER A 482 -2.58 30.39 20.43
CA SER A 482 -2.75 31.00 21.75
C SER A 482 -1.46 31.57 22.30
N GLY A 483 -1.58 32.58 23.15
CA GLY A 483 -0.49 33.10 23.95
C GLY A 483 -0.97 33.65 25.28
N LYS A 484 -0.04 34.18 26.07
CA LYS A 484 -0.30 34.67 27.42
C LYS A 484 0.01 36.15 27.54
N ILE A 485 -0.86 36.89 28.21
CA ILE A 485 -0.62 38.26 28.67
C ILE A 485 -0.75 38.37 30.18
N VAL A 486 0.15 39.13 30.80
CA VAL A 486 0.12 39.46 32.23
C VAL A 486 -0.33 40.91 32.38
N ILE A 487 -1.37 41.15 33.17
CA ILE A 487 -1.82 42.50 33.55
C ILE A 487 -1.32 42.78 34.97
N SER A 488 -0.47 43.80 35.11
CA SER A 488 0.09 44.23 36.39
C SER A 488 -0.23 45.71 36.58
N LYS A 489 -1.04 46.05 37.59
CA LYS A 489 -1.32 47.45 37.95
C LYS A 489 -0.30 47.96 38.95
#